data_AF-A0A942FW70-F1
#
_entry.id   AF-A0A942FW70-F1
#
_cell.length_a   1.000
_cell.length_b   1.000
_cell.length_c   1.000
_cell.angle_alpha   90.00
_cell.angle_beta   90.00
_cell.angle_gamma   90.00
#
_symmetry.space_group_name_H-M   'P 1'
#
loop_
_entity.id
_entity.type
_entity.pdbx_description
1 polymer ?
#
loop_
_entity_poly.entity_id
_entity_poly.type
_entity_poly.pdbx_seq_one_letter_code
_entity_poly.pdbx_strand_id
1 'polypeptide(L)'
;MGNERSAVFLVIPDERGVRNVLASLYISQCYQALADIGNQTGGRLKRRVNFLLDEFGNIPAIPDFDKKLTVAAGRNIRFLLAVQDVSQIKARYGEAYGTILGNCATWVYLSTADPETAKMLSAKTGQHTVRTESHSSSSRSSTESSTSESMTGRALLMPDEVLRWPKNWALVLQTGQNPAKLRLPDLSQWPADIELRVSAVEKRTDAGDARIPLMGVLPKQGDVPPAPKPPSRGAPPPRRAADLISDEDAESLINKGSRRKK
;
A
#
# COMPACT_ATOMS: atom_id res chain seq x y z
N MET A 1 -21.75 -7.35 -19.71
CA MET A 1 -20.45 -7.06 -19.05
C MET A 1 -20.00 -8.29 -18.27
N GLY A 2 -18.70 -8.61 -18.23
CA GLY A 2 -18.16 -9.68 -17.36
C GLY A 2 -17.84 -11.03 -18.02
N ASN A 3 -18.35 -11.32 -19.21
CA ASN A 3 -17.99 -12.54 -19.97
C ASN A 3 -16.85 -12.30 -20.97
N GLU A 4 -16.78 -11.10 -21.55
CA GLU A 4 -15.76 -10.68 -22.51
C GLU A 4 -14.83 -9.62 -21.91
N ARG A 5 -13.69 -9.38 -22.57
CA ARG A 5 -12.75 -8.33 -22.17
C ARG A 5 -13.35 -6.99 -22.59
N SER A 6 -13.74 -6.18 -21.61
CA SER A 6 -14.32 -4.86 -21.84
C SER A 6 -13.77 -3.89 -20.81
N ALA A 7 -13.58 -2.65 -21.21
CA ALA A 7 -13.33 -1.53 -20.31
C ALA A 7 -14.36 -0.45 -20.57
N VAL A 8 -14.82 0.20 -19.52
CA VAL A 8 -15.79 1.28 -19.57
C VAL A 8 -15.15 2.48 -18.89
N PHE A 9 -15.13 3.60 -19.60
CA PHE A 9 -14.64 4.86 -19.08
C PHE A 9 -15.84 5.77 -18.83
N LEU A 10 -15.99 6.19 -17.58
CA LEU A 10 -17.02 7.12 -17.18
C LEU A 10 -16.38 8.49 -16.97
N VAL A 11 -16.50 9.36 -17.97
CA VAL A 11 -15.95 10.72 -17.92
C VAL A 11 -17.05 11.66 -17.45
N ILE A 12 -16.84 12.27 -16.29
CA ILE A 12 -17.80 13.15 -15.65
C ILE A 12 -17.22 14.57 -15.67
N PRO A 13 -17.87 15.53 -16.35
CA PRO A 13 -17.40 16.92 -16.33
C PRO A 13 -17.67 17.56 -14.97
N ASP A 14 -16.65 18.21 -14.40
CA ASP A 14 -16.68 18.84 -13.07
C ASP A 14 -17.73 19.95 -12.95
N GLU A 15 -18.03 20.64 -14.05
CA GLU A 15 -18.84 21.85 -14.10
C GLU A 15 -20.33 21.65 -13.73
N ARG A 16 -20.85 20.42 -13.62
CA ARG A 16 -22.27 20.17 -13.32
C ARG A 16 -22.47 18.99 -12.38
N GLY A 17 -22.44 19.26 -11.07
CA GLY A 17 -22.68 18.25 -10.01
C GLY A 17 -23.98 17.43 -10.15
N VAL A 18 -24.98 17.91 -10.91
CA VAL A 18 -26.21 17.16 -11.23
C VAL A 18 -25.93 15.87 -12.02
N ARG A 19 -24.90 15.87 -12.89
CA ARG A 19 -24.54 14.68 -13.68
C ARG A 19 -23.81 13.61 -12.87
N ASN A 20 -23.25 13.97 -11.72
CA ASN A 20 -22.51 13.02 -10.87
C ASN A 20 -23.46 11.96 -10.27
N VAL A 21 -24.76 12.25 -10.16
CA VAL A 21 -25.78 11.27 -9.74
C VAL A 21 -25.92 10.13 -10.76
N LEU A 22 -25.78 10.42 -12.05
CA LEU A 22 -25.80 9.38 -13.08
C LEU A 22 -24.62 8.42 -12.92
N ALA A 23 -23.48 8.90 -12.43
CA ALA A 23 -22.32 8.07 -12.18
C ALA A 23 -22.52 7.10 -11.02
N SER A 24 -23.00 7.58 -9.87
CA SER A 24 -23.29 6.71 -8.73
C SER A 24 -24.39 5.69 -9.07
N LEU A 25 -25.41 6.11 -9.82
CA LEU A 25 -26.46 5.24 -10.33
C LEU A 25 -25.91 4.17 -11.29
N TYR A 26 -25.07 4.57 -12.24
CA TYR A 26 -24.42 3.67 -13.19
C TYR A 26 -23.57 2.63 -12.48
N ILE A 27 -22.72 3.05 -11.53
CA ILE A 27 -21.87 2.14 -10.75
C ILE A 27 -22.73 1.15 -9.97
N SER A 28 -23.81 1.62 -9.33
CA SER A 28 -24.73 0.76 -8.57
C SER A 28 -25.42 -0.28 -9.46
N GLN A 29 -25.95 0.13 -10.61
CA GLN A 29 -26.58 -0.78 -11.58
C GLN A 29 -25.58 -1.77 -12.18
N CYS A 30 -24.38 -1.29 -12.54
CA CYS A 30 -23.31 -2.15 -13.05
C CYS A 30 -22.89 -3.20 -12.02
N TYR A 31 -22.76 -2.82 -10.76
CA TYR A 31 -22.48 -3.76 -9.68
C TYR A 31 -23.60 -4.79 -9.53
N GLN A 32 -24.87 -4.37 -9.53
CA GLN A 32 -26.01 -5.29 -9.42
C GLN A 32 -26.04 -6.31 -10.56
N ALA A 33 -25.92 -5.84 -11.82
CA ALA A 33 -25.89 -6.72 -12.98
C ALA A 33 -24.74 -7.74 -12.92
N LEU A 34 -23.54 -7.30 -12.47
CA LEU A 34 -22.41 -8.19 -12.28
C LEU A 34 -22.62 -9.18 -11.12
N ALA A 35 -23.26 -8.75 -10.04
CA ALA A 35 -23.60 -9.64 -8.92
C ALA A 35 -24.61 -10.71 -9.36
N ASP A 36 -25.59 -10.38 -10.18
CA ASP A 36 -26.58 -11.30 -10.73
C ASP A 36 -25.95 -12.34 -11.66
N ILE A 37 -25.06 -11.89 -12.56
CA ILE A 37 -24.26 -12.80 -13.40
C ILE A 37 -23.42 -13.73 -12.52
N GLY A 38 -22.79 -13.19 -11.47
CA GLY A 38 -22.01 -13.97 -10.52
C GLY A 38 -22.84 -15.05 -9.83
N ASN A 39 -24.08 -14.73 -9.43
CA ASN A 39 -25.00 -15.69 -8.81
C ASN A 39 -25.36 -16.83 -9.79
N GLN A 40 -25.58 -16.51 -11.07
CA GLN A 40 -25.85 -17.51 -12.12
C GLN A 40 -24.64 -18.43 -12.41
N THR A 41 -23.41 -17.95 -12.17
CA THR A 41 -22.17 -18.71 -12.42
C THR A 41 -21.58 -19.37 -11.17
N GLY A 42 -22.41 -19.70 -10.17
CA GLY A 42 -21.97 -20.39 -8.95
C GLY A 42 -21.43 -19.45 -7.86
N GLY A 43 -21.91 -18.21 -7.83
CA GLY A 43 -21.58 -17.20 -6.80
C GLY A 43 -20.33 -16.37 -7.08
N ARG A 44 -19.63 -16.59 -8.20
CA ARG A 44 -18.40 -15.86 -8.57
C ARG A 44 -18.35 -15.56 -10.06
N LEU A 45 -17.86 -14.39 -10.43
CA LEU A 45 -17.61 -14.05 -11.83
C LEU A 45 -16.44 -14.85 -12.40
N LYS A 46 -16.64 -15.40 -13.61
CA LYS A 46 -15.62 -16.13 -14.37
C LYS A 46 -14.39 -15.28 -14.65
N ARG A 47 -14.59 -13.99 -14.97
CA ARG A 47 -13.52 -13.01 -15.16
C ARG A 47 -13.56 -11.98 -14.03
N ARG A 48 -12.39 -11.58 -13.55
CA ARG A 48 -12.27 -10.53 -12.54
C ARG A 48 -12.68 -9.19 -13.12
N VAL A 49 -13.50 -8.45 -12.40
CA VAL A 49 -13.86 -7.07 -12.73
C VAL A 49 -13.26 -6.14 -11.69
N ASN A 50 -12.60 -5.08 -12.16
CA ASN A 50 -12.04 -4.03 -11.29
C ASN A 50 -12.79 -2.73 -11.53
N PHE A 51 -13.31 -2.14 -10.46
CA PHE A 51 -13.80 -0.77 -10.42
C PHE A 51 -12.64 0.11 -9.97
N LEU A 52 -12.22 1.03 -10.84
CA LEU A 52 -11.22 2.06 -10.53
C LEU A 52 -11.97 3.36 -10.33
N LEU A 53 -12.25 3.71 -9.07
CA LEU A 53 -12.99 4.90 -8.72
C LEU A 53 -11.99 5.99 -8.35
N ASP A 54 -11.59 6.74 -9.37
CA ASP A 54 -10.79 7.95 -9.17
C ASP A 54 -11.65 9.03 -8.52
N GLU A 55 -11.04 9.86 -7.69
CA GLU A 55 -11.71 10.90 -6.89
C GLU A 55 -13.01 10.42 -6.22
N PHE A 56 -12.96 9.25 -5.57
CA PHE A 56 -14.15 8.64 -4.98
C PHE A 56 -14.88 9.56 -3.98
N GLY A 57 -14.17 10.48 -3.31
CA GLY A 57 -14.76 11.49 -2.43
C GLY A 57 -15.67 12.51 -3.13
N ASN A 58 -15.48 12.73 -4.44
CA ASN A 58 -16.26 13.66 -5.27
C ASN A 58 -17.53 13.01 -5.85
N ILE A 59 -17.57 11.68 -5.91
CA ILE A 59 -18.73 10.93 -6.40
C ILE A 59 -19.84 10.97 -5.33
N PRO A 60 -21.12 11.19 -5.71
CA PRO A 60 -22.24 11.06 -4.79
C PRO A 60 -22.26 9.69 -4.13
N ALA A 61 -22.68 9.66 -2.86
CA ALA A 61 -22.70 8.43 -2.08
C ALA A 61 -23.45 7.32 -2.83
N ILE A 62 -22.75 6.24 -3.12
CA ILE A 62 -23.34 5.03 -3.70
C ILE A 62 -24.16 4.35 -2.60
N PRO A 63 -25.46 4.06 -2.81
CA PRO A 63 -26.28 3.40 -1.81
C PRO A 63 -25.69 2.06 -1.37
N ASP A 64 -25.73 1.73 -0.08
CA ASP A 64 -25.23 0.46 0.50
C ASP A 64 -23.80 0.07 0.05
N PHE A 65 -22.93 1.06 -0.15
CA PHE A 65 -21.60 0.79 -0.71
C PHE A 65 -20.74 -0.12 0.18
N ASP A 66 -20.82 0.02 1.50
CA ASP A 66 -20.16 -0.82 2.51
C ASP A 66 -20.55 -2.31 2.35
N LYS A 67 -21.83 -2.59 2.16
CA LYS A 67 -22.33 -3.95 1.91
C LYS A 67 -21.87 -4.44 0.54
N LYS A 68 -21.96 -3.60 -0.50
CA LYS A 68 -21.49 -3.94 -1.84
C LYS A 68 -20.01 -4.29 -1.83
N LEU A 69 -19.17 -3.51 -1.15
CA LEU A 69 -17.73 -3.73 -1.04
C LEU A 69 -17.41 -5.08 -0.36
N THR A 70 -18.08 -5.38 0.74
CA THR A 70 -17.93 -6.65 1.47
C THR A 70 -18.27 -7.85 0.57
N VAL A 71 -19.40 -7.75 -0.14
CA VAL A 71 -19.96 -8.82 -0.97
C VAL A 71 -19.19 -9.00 -2.29
N ALA A 72 -18.62 -7.91 -2.82
CA ALA A 72 -17.81 -7.88 -4.04
C ALA A 72 -16.56 -8.74 -3.96
N ALA A 73 -15.86 -8.71 -2.82
CA ALA A 73 -14.64 -9.48 -2.60
C ALA A 73 -14.87 -10.98 -2.83
N GLY A 74 -16.02 -11.49 -2.35
CA GLY A 74 -16.46 -12.86 -2.56
C GLY A 74 -16.86 -13.21 -4.00
N ARG A 75 -17.16 -12.21 -4.84
CA ARG A 75 -17.65 -12.37 -6.22
C ARG A 75 -16.58 -12.20 -7.30
N ASN A 76 -15.31 -12.06 -6.91
CA ASN A 76 -14.19 -11.72 -7.82
C ASN A 76 -14.35 -10.32 -8.46
N ILE A 77 -14.98 -9.40 -7.73
CA ILE A 77 -15.09 -7.97 -8.05
C ILE A 77 -14.16 -7.22 -7.09
N ARG A 78 -13.35 -6.29 -7.60
CA ARG A 78 -12.45 -5.47 -6.80
C ARG A 78 -12.76 -3.99 -6.97
N PHE A 79 -12.60 -3.24 -5.88
CA PHE A 79 -12.69 -1.80 -5.88
C PHE A 79 -11.32 -1.22 -5.52
N LEU A 80 -10.85 -0.29 -6.34
CA LEU A 80 -9.76 0.62 -6.01
C LEU A 80 -10.40 1.99 -5.80
N LEU A 81 -10.24 2.53 -4.59
CA LEU A 81 -10.78 3.83 -4.21
C LEU A 81 -9.60 4.79 -4.12
N ALA A 82 -9.49 5.70 -5.07
CA ALA A 82 -8.54 6.81 -4.97
C ALA A 82 -9.25 7.99 -4.31
N VAL A 83 -8.68 8.46 -3.19
CA VAL A 83 -9.21 9.60 -2.43
C VAL A 83 -8.08 10.54 -2.09
N GLN A 84 -8.39 11.84 -2.08
CA GLN A 84 -7.46 12.88 -1.65
C GLN A 84 -7.44 12.97 -0.12
N ASP A 85 -8.59 12.77 0.51
CA ASP A 85 -8.75 12.84 1.96
C ASP A 85 -9.77 11.81 2.45
N VAL A 86 -9.45 11.13 3.55
CA VAL A 86 -10.34 10.20 4.25
C VAL A 86 -11.56 10.93 4.83
N SER A 87 -11.40 12.21 5.18
CA SER A 87 -12.49 13.06 5.69
C SER A 87 -13.65 13.16 4.70
N GLN A 88 -13.38 13.15 3.40
CA GLN A 88 -14.40 13.17 2.35
C GLN A 88 -15.27 11.90 2.41
N ILE A 89 -14.66 10.73 2.62
CA ILE A 89 -15.40 9.47 2.79
C ILE A 89 -16.27 9.55 4.05
N LYS A 90 -15.72 10.05 5.16
CA LYS A 90 -16.44 10.20 6.43
C LYS A 90 -17.66 11.12 6.28
N ALA A 91 -17.50 12.25 5.61
CA ALA A 91 -18.58 13.20 5.36
C ALA A 91 -19.71 12.60 4.49
N ARG A 92 -19.35 11.74 3.53
CA ARG A 92 -20.31 11.14 2.58
C ARG A 92 -21.03 9.91 3.14
N TYR A 93 -20.32 9.07 3.90
CA TYR A 93 -20.81 7.75 4.33
C TYR A 93 -21.14 7.66 5.82
N GLY A 94 -20.92 8.73 6.59
CA GLY A 94 -21.25 8.78 8.03
C GLY A 94 -20.62 7.60 8.75
N GLU A 95 -21.39 6.89 9.58
CA GLU A 95 -20.95 5.72 10.34
C GLU A 95 -20.38 4.57 9.47
N ALA A 96 -20.84 4.44 8.21
CA ALA A 96 -20.38 3.38 7.32
C ALA A 96 -18.93 3.57 6.82
N TYR A 97 -18.33 4.74 7.01
CA TYR A 97 -16.97 5.03 6.56
C TYR A 97 -15.94 4.06 7.15
N GLY A 98 -16.08 3.71 8.44
CA GLY A 98 -15.17 2.80 9.13
C GLY A 98 -15.20 1.40 8.52
N THR A 99 -16.39 0.93 8.15
CA THR A 99 -16.60 -0.34 7.46
C THR A 99 -16.00 -0.33 6.05
N ILE A 100 -16.13 0.78 5.31
CA ILE A 100 -15.53 0.92 3.97
C ILE A 100 -14.01 0.81 4.08
N LEU A 101 -13.39 1.61 4.94
CA LEU A 101 -11.95 1.63 5.17
C LEU A 101 -11.43 0.30 5.73
N GLY A 102 -12.20 -0.35 6.60
CA GLY A 102 -11.87 -1.65 7.18
C GLY A 102 -11.87 -2.79 6.17
N ASN A 103 -12.75 -2.74 5.17
CA ASN A 103 -12.80 -3.73 4.09
C ASN A 103 -11.71 -3.52 3.03
N CYS A 104 -11.08 -2.34 2.97
CA CYS A 104 -9.93 -2.10 2.10
C CYS A 104 -8.68 -2.81 2.66
N ALA A 105 -8.39 -4.00 2.12
CA ALA A 105 -7.26 -4.83 2.53
C ALA A 105 -5.88 -4.26 2.13
N THR A 106 -5.83 -3.36 1.16
CA THR A 106 -4.59 -2.73 0.70
C THR A 106 -4.76 -1.23 0.72
N TRP A 107 -3.83 -0.56 1.40
CA TRP A 107 -3.72 0.89 1.47
C TRP A 107 -2.43 1.30 0.76
N VAL A 108 -2.56 2.28 -0.13
CA VAL A 108 -1.42 2.92 -0.78
C VAL A 108 -1.48 4.39 -0.39
N TYR A 109 -0.56 4.80 0.46
CA TYR A 109 -0.45 6.17 0.92
C TYR A 109 0.65 6.90 0.17
N LEU A 110 0.32 8.10 -0.32
CA LEU A 110 1.23 8.99 -1.04
C LEU A 110 1.57 10.21 -0.17
N SER A 111 0.54 10.97 0.23
CA SER A 111 0.67 12.15 1.07
C SER A 111 -0.69 12.53 1.66
N THR A 112 -0.71 13.12 2.86
CA THR A 112 -1.88 13.78 3.44
C THR A 112 -1.45 15.05 4.18
N ALA A 113 -2.34 16.04 4.24
CA ALA A 113 -2.20 17.18 5.12
C ALA A 113 -2.96 17.00 6.44
N ASP A 114 -3.84 15.99 6.53
CA ASP A 114 -4.71 15.76 7.68
C ASP A 114 -4.00 14.97 8.81
N PRO A 115 -3.87 15.56 10.02
CA PRO A 115 -3.25 14.88 11.16
C PRO A 115 -4.01 13.62 11.62
N GLU A 116 -5.33 13.57 11.47
CA GLU A 116 -6.11 12.38 11.88
C GLU A 116 -5.81 11.19 10.97
N THR A 117 -5.76 11.41 9.66
CA THR A 117 -5.31 10.42 8.69
C THR A 117 -3.88 9.93 8.99
N ALA A 118 -2.98 10.84 9.36
CA ALA A 118 -1.60 10.48 9.73
C ALA A 118 -1.54 9.60 10.99
N LYS A 119 -2.34 9.90 12.03
CA LYS A 119 -2.47 9.06 13.23
C LYS A 119 -3.03 7.68 12.88
N MET A 120 -4.04 7.62 12.02
CA MET A 120 -4.64 6.36 11.56
C MET A 120 -3.60 5.48 10.85
N LEU A 121 -2.78 6.07 9.97
CA LEU A 121 -1.71 5.36 9.26
C LEU A 121 -0.59 4.90 10.21
N SER A 122 -0.17 5.78 11.13
CA SER A 122 0.80 5.44 12.18
C SER A 122 0.33 4.22 12.99
N ALA A 123 -0.92 4.21 13.45
CA ALA A 123 -1.50 3.08 14.16
C ALA A 123 -1.53 1.80 13.31
N LYS A 124 -1.86 1.90 12.01
CA LYS A 124 -1.85 0.76 11.07
C LYS A 124 -0.45 0.21 10.80
N THR A 125 0.59 1.03 10.88
CA THR A 125 1.98 0.57 10.68
C THR A 125 2.52 -0.23 11.87
N GLY A 126 1.87 -0.13 13.03
CA GLY A 126 2.24 -0.84 14.25
C GLY A 126 3.39 -0.17 15.02
N GLN A 127 3.93 -0.91 15.99
CA GLN A 127 5.00 -0.46 16.87
C GLN A 127 6.17 -1.45 16.84
N HIS A 128 7.37 -0.97 17.16
CA HIS A 128 8.57 -1.78 17.33
C HIS A 128 9.25 -1.41 18.65
N THR A 129 10.02 -2.35 19.20
CA THR A 129 10.78 -2.13 20.42
C THR A 129 12.10 -1.45 20.10
N VAL A 130 12.38 -0.34 20.79
CA VAL A 130 13.64 0.41 20.70
C VAL A 130 14.40 0.24 22.01
N ARG A 131 15.71 0.00 21.92
CA ARG A 131 16.63 0.02 23.05
C ARG A 131 17.11 1.45 23.27
N THR A 132 16.88 1.97 24.45
CA THR A 132 17.28 3.31 24.88
C THR A 132 18.42 3.17 25.88
N GLU A 133 19.56 3.75 25.55
CA GLU A 133 20.72 3.81 26.42
C GLU A 133 20.78 5.21 27.03
N SER A 134 20.75 5.30 28.36
CA SER A 134 20.89 6.54 29.10
C SER A 134 22.27 6.58 29.73
N HIS A 135 23.09 7.52 29.27
CA HIS A 135 24.39 7.79 29.88
C HIS A 135 24.25 8.98 30.82
N SER A 136 24.62 8.78 32.09
CA SER A 136 24.75 9.88 33.04
C SER A 136 26.20 10.00 33.48
N SER A 137 26.71 11.23 33.44
CA SER A 137 28.07 11.58 33.85
C SER A 137 28.01 12.72 34.88
N SER A 138 28.59 12.50 36.06
CA SER A 138 28.75 13.54 37.07
C SER A 138 30.07 14.30 36.84
N SER A 139 30.03 15.64 36.90
CA SER A 139 31.20 16.50 36.61
C SER A 139 32.06 16.83 37.84
N ARG A 140 31.78 16.24 39.00
CA ARG A 140 32.50 16.52 40.25
C ARG A 140 33.06 15.23 40.82
N SER A 141 34.39 15.11 40.76
CA SER A 141 35.22 14.06 41.36
C SER A 141 35.05 12.66 40.76
N SER A 142 36.15 12.11 40.23
CA SER A 142 36.34 10.72 39.78
C SER A 142 35.27 10.17 38.82
N THR A 143 35.65 10.03 37.55
CA THR A 143 34.89 9.51 36.40
C THR A 143 34.03 8.28 36.69
N GLU A 144 32.84 8.47 37.26
CA GLU A 144 31.78 7.46 37.33
C GLU A 144 30.75 7.78 36.25
N SER A 145 30.92 7.15 35.09
CA SER A 145 29.89 7.12 34.05
C SER A 145 28.99 5.92 34.29
N SER A 146 27.70 6.16 34.56
CA SER A 146 26.72 5.07 34.63
C SER A 146 25.93 5.01 33.32
N THR A 147 25.79 3.81 32.79
CA THR A 147 24.97 3.53 31.60
C THR A 147 23.82 2.64 32.03
N SER A 148 22.59 3.07 31.78
CA SER A 148 21.39 2.25 31.97
C SER A 148 20.72 1.98 30.64
N GLU A 149 20.28 0.75 30.45
CA GLU A 149 19.57 0.31 29.25
C GLU A 149 18.10 0.06 29.58
N SER A 150 17.20 0.60 28.77
CA SER A 150 15.77 0.30 28.85
C SER A 150 15.20 -0.05 27.48
N MET A 151 14.16 -0.88 27.44
CA MET A 151 13.41 -1.17 26.22
C MET A 151 12.12 -0.35 26.24
N THR A 152 11.82 0.35 25.15
CA THR A 152 10.61 1.18 25.03
C THR A 152 9.94 0.93 23.68
N GLY A 153 8.60 0.85 23.67
CA GLY A 153 7.84 0.72 22.43
C GLY A 153 7.74 2.05 21.68
N ARG A 154 8.06 2.06 20.38
CA ARG A 154 7.96 3.21 19.49
C ARG A 154 7.09 2.85 18.28
N ALA A 155 6.20 3.75 17.85
CA ALA A 155 5.50 3.59 16.57
C ALA A 155 6.51 3.39 15.43
N LEU A 156 6.22 2.47 14.51
CA LEU A 156 7.09 2.20 13.37
C LEU A 156 7.26 3.46 12.51
N LEU A 157 6.16 4.17 12.29
CA LEU A 157 6.13 5.52 11.75
C LEU A 157 5.33 6.41 12.69
N MET A 158 5.93 7.51 13.13
CA MET A 158 5.23 8.53 13.90
C MET A 158 4.31 9.36 12.99
N PRO A 159 3.20 9.92 13.51
CA PRO A 159 2.29 10.73 12.69
C PRO A 159 2.98 11.90 11.96
N ASP A 160 3.98 12.53 12.58
CA ASP A 160 4.77 13.61 11.97
C ASP A 160 5.73 13.11 10.87
N GLU A 161 6.19 11.87 10.94
CA GLU A 161 6.96 11.20 9.88
C GLU A 161 6.05 10.86 8.69
N VAL A 162 4.79 10.47 8.96
CA VAL A 162 3.76 10.24 7.93
C VAL A 162 3.39 11.54 7.22
N LEU A 163 3.21 12.65 7.95
CA LEU A 163 2.90 13.96 7.35
C LEU A 163 4.05 14.50 6.47
N ARG A 164 5.30 14.14 6.79
CA ARG A 164 6.50 14.55 6.04
C ARG A 164 6.96 13.49 5.02
N TRP A 165 6.05 12.63 4.58
CA TRP A 165 6.39 11.54 3.67
C TRP A 165 6.94 12.05 2.34
N PRO A 166 8.04 11.46 1.82
CA PRO A 166 8.69 11.98 0.62
C PRO A 166 7.88 11.67 -0.65
N LYS A 167 7.68 12.68 -1.51
CA LYS A 167 6.82 12.64 -2.71
C LYS A 167 7.09 11.47 -3.69
N ASN A 168 8.32 10.98 -3.75
CA ASN A 168 8.72 9.90 -4.68
C ASN A 168 8.59 8.50 -4.08
N TRP A 169 7.90 8.38 -2.93
CA TRP A 169 7.69 7.11 -2.25
C TRP A 169 6.22 6.93 -1.91
N ALA A 170 5.76 5.69 -1.99
CA ALA A 170 4.48 5.25 -1.44
C ALA A 170 4.73 4.41 -0.19
N LEU A 171 3.84 4.55 0.80
CA LEU A 171 3.70 3.60 1.89
C LEU A 171 2.59 2.61 1.52
N VAL A 172 2.93 1.34 1.42
CA VAL A 172 1.98 0.27 1.10
C VAL A 172 1.73 -0.54 2.36
N LEU A 173 0.46 -0.64 2.75
CA LEU A 173 0.00 -1.46 3.86
C LEU A 173 -0.92 -2.52 3.31
N GLN A 174 -0.60 -3.79 3.51
CA GLN A 174 -1.47 -4.91 3.15
C GLN A 174 -1.81 -5.72 4.39
N THR A 175 -3.09 -6.07 4.56
CA THR A 175 -3.54 -6.86 5.71
C THR A 175 -2.73 -8.15 5.84
N GLY A 176 -2.20 -8.38 7.04
CA GLY A 176 -1.40 -9.56 7.37
C GLY A 176 0.05 -9.51 6.87
N GLN A 177 0.51 -8.37 6.34
CA GLN A 177 1.88 -8.17 5.87
C GLN A 177 2.52 -6.97 6.56
N ASN A 178 3.86 -6.94 6.59
CA ASN A 178 4.59 -5.78 7.11
C ASN A 178 4.44 -4.57 6.17
N PRO A 179 4.44 -3.34 6.70
CA PRO A 179 4.47 -2.12 5.90
C PRO A 179 5.65 -2.11 4.93
N ALA A 180 5.39 -1.71 3.69
CA ALA A 180 6.42 -1.59 2.66
C ALA A 180 6.56 -0.14 2.18
N LYS A 181 7.81 0.30 2.06
CA LYS A 181 8.16 1.60 1.48
C LYS A 181 8.56 1.38 0.02
N LEU A 182 7.73 1.84 -0.92
CA LEU A 182 7.89 1.60 -2.36
C LEU A 182 8.30 2.89 -3.08
N ARG A 183 9.31 2.83 -3.95
CA ARG A 183 9.69 3.98 -4.79
C ARG A 183 8.69 4.12 -5.94
N LEU A 184 8.21 5.33 -6.15
CA LEU A 184 7.38 5.70 -7.30
C LEU A 184 8.29 6.23 -8.40
N PRO A 185 8.54 5.46 -9.48
CA PRO A 185 9.28 5.98 -10.62
C PRO A 185 8.43 7.02 -11.35
N ASP A 186 9.09 7.87 -12.14
CA ASP A 186 8.39 8.73 -13.08
C ASP A 186 7.57 7.85 -14.06
N LEU A 187 6.36 8.28 -14.38
CA LEU A 187 5.50 7.64 -15.38
C LEU A 187 6.22 7.51 -16.72
N SER A 188 7.11 8.45 -17.06
CA SER A 188 7.90 8.39 -18.29
C SER A 188 8.88 7.21 -18.34
N GLN A 189 9.21 6.62 -17.19
CA GLN A 189 10.09 5.45 -17.08
C GLN A 189 9.29 4.15 -17.08
N TRP A 190 7.96 4.24 -17.09
CA TRP A 190 7.10 3.07 -17.09
C TRP A 190 7.03 2.47 -18.49
N PRO A 191 7.11 1.13 -18.67
CA PRO A 191 7.11 0.52 -20.00
C PRO A 191 5.88 0.84 -20.88
N ALA A 192 4.78 1.28 -20.27
CA ALA A 192 3.56 1.69 -20.99
C ALA A 192 3.54 3.19 -21.34
N ASP A 193 4.61 3.96 -21.08
CA ASP A 193 4.66 5.40 -21.35
C ASP A 193 4.43 5.71 -22.83
N ILE A 194 5.01 4.92 -23.74
CA ILE A 194 4.87 5.07 -25.19
C ILE A 194 3.39 5.04 -25.61
N GLU A 195 2.58 4.20 -24.95
CA GLU A 195 1.14 4.05 -25.26
C GLU A 195 0.28 5.16 -24.66
N LEU A 196 0.78 5.85 -23.64
CA LEU A 196 0.09 6.94 -22.93
C LEU A 196 0.44 8.34 -23.47
N ARG A 197 1.39 8.43 -24.42
CA ARG A 197 1.74 9.71 -25.06
C ARG A 197 0.61 10.19 -25.99
N VAL A 198 0.33 11.50 -25.95
CA VAL A 198 -0.69 12.16 -26.77
C VAL A 198 -0.52 11.86 -28.28
N SER A 199 0.72 11.80 -28.75
CA SER A 199 1.06 11.44 -30.14
C SER A 199 0.60 10.04 -30.57
N ALA A 200 0.42 9.11 -29.63
CA ALA A 200 -0.11 7.77 -29.88
C ALA A 200 -1.65 7.77 -29.94
N VAL A 201 -2.31 8.77 -29.34
CA VAL A 201 -3.76 8.96 -29.37
C VAL A 201 -4.19 9.62 -30.69
N GLU A 202 -3.46 10.66 -31.13
CA GLU A 202 -3.74 11.35 -32.40
C GLU A 202 -3.58 10.45 -33.63
N LYS A 203 -2.64 9.50 -33.62
CA LYS A 203 -2.50 8.52 -34.71
C LYS A 203 -3.62 7.48 -34.76
N ARG A 204 -4.44 7.37 -33.70
CA ARG A 204 -5.51 6.36 -33.58
C ARG A 204 -6.89 6.92 -33.90
N THR A 205 -7.08 8.24 -33.92
CA THR A 205 -8.36 8.86 -34.31
C THR A 205 -8.69 8.72 -35.80
N ASP A 206 -7.69 8.40 -36.62
CA ASP A 206 -7.84 8.32 -38.08
C ASP A 206 -8.39 6.96 -38.56
N ALA A 207 -8.48 5.98 -37.66
CA ALA A 207 -9.07 4.66 -37.91
C ALA A 207 -10.08 4.37 -36.80
N GLY A 208 -11.36 4.58 -37.10
CA GLY A 208 -12.50 4.58 -36.17
C GLY A 208 -12.82 3.24 -35.46
N ASP A 209 -11.84 2.59 -34.86
CA ASP A 209 -12.02 1.37 -34.07
C ASP A 209 -11.29 1.55 -32.72
N ALA A 210 -12.01 2.02 -31.70
CA ALA A 210 -11.50 2.18 -30.34
C ALA A 210 -11.30 0.80 -29.67
N ARG A 211 -10.26 0.08 -30.09
CA ARG A 211 -9.83 -1.17 -29.45
C ARG A 211 -9.00 -0.83 -28.22
N ILE A 212 -9.53 -1.15 -27.04
CA ILE A 212 -8.78 -1.12 -25.78
C ILE A 212 -7.57 -2.06 -25.93
N PRO A 213 -6.34 -1.61 -25.65
CA PRO A 213 -5.18 -2.48 -25.77
C PRO A 213 -5.31 -3.67 -24.82
N LEU A 214 -4.96 -4.85 -25.32
CA LEU A 214 -4.77 -6.03 -24.50
C LEU A 214 -3.68 -5.70 -23.48
N MET A 215 -4.08 -5.60 -22.20
CA MET A 215 -3.14 -5.47 -21.08
C MET A 215 -2.02 -6.51 -21.27
N GLY A 216 -0.78 -6.02 -21.37
CA GLY A 216 0.33 -6.65 -22.07
C GLY A 216 0.54 -8.14 -21.80
N VAL A 217 0.86 -8.86 -22.88
CA VAL A 217 1.66 -10.08 -22.78
C VAL A 217 2.98 -9.66 -22.14
N LEU A 218 3.34 -10.28 -21.01
CA LEU A 218 4.66 -10.13 -20.38
C LEU A 218 5.75 -10.20 -21.45
N PRO A 219 6.75 -9.29 -21.46
CA PRO A 219 7.84 -9.38 -22.41
C PRO A 219 8.51 -10.75 -22.27
N LYS A 220 8.69 -11.43 -23.41
CA LYS A 220 9.50 -12.65 -23.45
C LYS A 220 10.90 -12.28 -22.94
N GLN A 221 11.46 -13.18 -22.14
CA GLN A 221 12.77 -13.06 -21.50
C GLN A 221 13.84 -12.73 -22.55
N GLY A 222 14.22 -11.45 -22.68
CA GLY A 222 15.12 -10.98 -23.72
C GLY A 222 15.40 -9.47 -23.70
N ASP A 223 14.39 -8.63 -23.47
CA ASP A 223 14.53 -7.17 -23.61
C ASP A 223 14.57 -6.39 -22.29
N VAL A 224 15.27 -6.92 -21.28
CA VAL A 224 15.59 -6.16 -20.06
C VAL A 224 17.01 -5.63 -20.19
N PRO A 225 17.26 -4.30 -20.19
CA PRO A 225 18.62 -3.79 -20.12
C PRO A 225 19.29 -4.31 -18.84
N PRO A 226 20.56 -4.75 -18.90
CA PRO A 226 21.18 -5.44 -17.78
C PRO A 226 21.19 -4.55 -16.53
N ALA A 227 20.77 -5.11 -15.40
CA ALA A 227 20.85 -4.49 -14.10
C ALA A 227 22.29 -4.00 -13.82
N PRO A 228 22.48 -2.91 -13.04
CA PRO A 228 23.80 -2.51 -12.61
C PRO A 228 24.49 -3.69 -11.91
N LYS A 229 25.73 -3.99 -12.33
CA LYS A 229 26.48 -5.16 -11.86
C LYS A 229 26.55 -5.16 -10.33
N PRO A 230 26.27 -6.30 -9.66
CA PRO A 230 26.51 -6.41 -8.23
C PRO A 230 28.01 -6.25 -7.93
N PRO A 231 28.38 -5.77 -6.74
CA PRO A 231 29.78 -5.65 -6.33
C PRO A 231 30.50 -7.00 -6.50
N SER A 232 31.72 -6.95 -7.04
CA SER A 232 32.54 -8.11 -7.40
C SER A 232 32.62 -9.11 -6.25
N ARG A 233 32.36 -10.40 -6.56
CA ARG A 233 32.54 -11.54 -5.65
C ARG A 233 33.97 -11.56 -5.13
N GLY A 234 34.13 -11.15 -3.88
CA GLY A 234 35.38 -11.16 -3.13
C GLY A 234 35.23 -10.78 -1.65
N ALA A 235 34.04 -10.37 -1.20
CA ALA A 235 33.75 -10.18 0.21
C ALA A 235 33.19 -11.48 0.81
N PRO A 236 33.72 -11.98 1.94
CA PRO A 236 33.12 -13.11 2.65
C PRO A 236 31.70 -12.73 3.11
N PRO A 237 30.77 -13.71 3.21
CA PRO A 237 29.40 -13.43 3.63
C PRO A 237 29.39 -12.81 5.04
N PRO A 238 28.44 -11.89 5.34
CA PRO A 238 28.28 -11.39 6.70
C PRO A 238 27.93 -12.55 7.62
N ARG A 239 28.72 -12.73 8.69
CA ARG A 239 28.50 -13.77 9.72
C ARG A 239 27.10 -13.61 10.32
N ARG A 240 26.38 -14.72 10.53
CA ARG A 240 25.13 -14.68 11.31
C ARG A 240 25.47 -14.23 12.72
N ALA A 241 24.58 -13.50 13.38
CA ALA A 241 24.73 -13.10 14.78
C ALA A 241 24.87 -14.30 15.75
N ALA A 242 24.64 -15.53 15.29
CA ALA A 242 24.85 -16.77 16.04
C ALA A 242 26.31 -17.29 15.98
N ASP A 243 27.18 -16.75 15.12
CA ASP A 243 28.53 -17.26 14.86
C ASP A 243 29.65 -16.37 15.48
N LEU A 244 29.32 -15.57 16.50
CA LEU A 244 30.23 -14.61 17.16
C LEU A 244 30.56 -14.98 18.62
N ILE A 245 30.65 -16.28 18.92
CA ILE A 245 31.21 -16.75 20.18
C ILE A 245 32.33 -17.74 19.84
N SER A 246 33.56 -17.39 20.17
CA SER A 246 34.72 -18.29 20.15
C SER A 246 34.53 -19.37 21.21
N ASP A 247 34.80 -20.64 20.86
CA ASP A 247 34.71 -21.77 21.79
C ASP A 247 35.68 -21.63 23.01
N GLU A 248 36.69 -20.76 22.94
CA GLU A 248 37.54 -20.42 24.10
C GLU A 248 36.84 -19.55 25.15
N ASP A 249 35.78 -18.80 24.80
CA ASP A 249 35.03 -17.97 25.75
C ASP A 249 33.91 -18.75 26.46
N ALA A 250 33.43 -19.84 25.85
CA ALA A 250 32.39 -20.70 26.41
C ALA A 250 32.88 -21.53 27.62
N GLU A 251 34.13 -22.00 27.61
CA GLU A 251 34.70 -22.74 28.75
C GLU A 251 35.05 -21.82 29.94
N SER A 252 35.35 -20.55 29.69
CA SER A 252 35.64 -19.56 30.74
C SER A 252 34.40 -19.18 31.57
N LEU A 253 33.20 -19.30 30.99
CA LEU A 253 31.92 -19.01 31.63
C LEU A 253 31.38 -20.20 32.43
N ILE A 254 31.68 -21.44 32.01
CA ILE A 254 31.28 -22.65 32.74
C ILE A 254 32.12 -22.82 34.03
N ASN A 255 33.42 -22.49 34.00
CA ASN A 255 34.29 -22.68 35.16
C ASN A 255 34.15 -21.59 36.26
N LYS A 256 33.59 -20.42 35.93
CA LYS A 256 33.28 -19.36 36.93
C LYS A 256 31.99 -19.63 37.71
N GLY A 257 31.08 -20.45 37.19
CA GLY A 257 29.84 -20.83 37.88
C GLY A 257 30.02 -21.84 39.02
N SER A 258 31.10 -22.64 39.00
CA SER A 258 31.30 -23.72 39.97
C SER A 258 32.07 -23.33 41.24
N ARG A 259 32.57 -22.09 41.38
CA ARG A 259 33.30 -21.61 42.58
C ARG A 259 32.52 -20.72 43.54
N ARG A 260 31.22 -20.51 43.33
CA ARG A 260 30.34 -19.80 44.27
C ARG A 260 29.24 -20.73 44.83
N LYS A 261 29.63 -21.86 45.38
CA LYS A 261 28.87 -22.59 46.42
C LYS A 261 29.83 -23.32 47.35
N LYS A 262 30.32 -22.58 48.34
CA LYS A 262 30.55 -23.00 49.72
C LYS A 262 30.48 -21.74 50.59
#